data_AF-A0AAP7IFR6-F1
#
_entry.id   AF-A0AAP7IFR6-F1
#
_cell.length_a   1.000
_cell.length_b   1.000
_cell.length_c   1.000
_cell.angle_alpha   90.00
_cell.angle_beta   90.00
_cell.angle_gamma   90.00
#
_symmetry.space_group_name_H-M   'P 1'
#
loop_
_entity.id
_entity.type
_entity.pdbx_description
1 polymer ?
#
loop_
_entity_poly.entity_id
_entity_poly.type
_entity_poly.pdbx_seq_one_letter_code
_entity_poly.pdbx_strand_id
1 'polypeptide(L)' 'MTQYLIRTLTDSTGTPFTHVTKARENEKFTVVEAESKEEALEMADKPKGLLSVVPSSFNNGPISRALSKGNKYRKDSE' A
#
# COMPACT_ATOMS: atom_id res chain seq x y z
N MET A 1 -8.76 -2.32 21.37
CA MET A 1 -9.73 -2.08 20.28
C MET A 1 -9.75 -3.30 19.37
N THR A 2 -10.92 -3.80 19.01
CA THR A 2 -11.07 -4.96 18.11
C THR A 2 -11.17 -4.50 16.66
N GLN A 3 -10.49 -5.19 15.73
CA GLN A 3 -10.58 -4.91 14.30
C GLN A 3 -11.59 -5.87 13.63
N TYR A 4 -12.35 -5.34 12.67
CA TYR A 4 -13.27 -6.10 11.83
C TYR A 4 -12.98 -5.80 10.36
N LEU A 5 -12.96 -6.83 9.51
CA LEU A 5 -12.94 -6.70 8.06
C LEU A 5 -14.37 -6.82 7.54
N ILE A 6 -14.84 -5.78 6.85
CA ILE A 6 -16.12 -5.77 6.15
C ILE A 6 -15.82 -5.85 4.65
N ARG A 7 -16.38 -6.85 3.97
CA ARG A 7 -16.22 -7.04 2.53
C ARG A 7 -17.58 -7.11 1.85
N THR A 8 -17.72 -6.41 0.74
CA THR A 8 -18.91 -6.47 -0.10
C THR A 8 -18.58 -7.22 -1.38
N LEU A 9 -19.30 -8.29 -1.66
CA LEU A 9 -19.17 -9.07 -2.89
C LEU A 9 -20.45 -8.90 -3.71
N THR A 10 -20.33 -8.59 -4.99
CA THR A 10 -21.47 -8.58 -5.91
C THR A 10 -21.42 -9.85 -6.73
N ASP A 11 -22.52 -10.61 -6.75
CA ASP A 11 -22.61 -11.81 -7.58
C ASP A 11 -22.92 -11.48 -9.05
N SER A 12 -23.03 -12.51 -9.90
CA SER A 12 -23.37 -12.34 -11.32
C SER A 12 -24.80 -11.84 -11.55
N THR A 13 -25.66 -11.88 -10.54
CA THR A 13 -27.03 -11.35 -10.60
C THR A 13 -27.11 -9.87 -10.20
N GLY A 14 -25.98 -9.28 -9.76
CA GLY A 14 -25.92 -7.90 -9.30
C GLY A 14 -26.32 -7.73 -7.83
N THR A 15 -26.51 -8.83 -7.09
CA THR A 15 -26.91 -8.79 -5.69
C THR A 15 -25.67 -8.61 -4.79
N PRO A 16 -25.60 -7.56 -3.96
CA PRO A 16 -24.48 -7.37 -3.04
C PRO A 16 -24.67 -8.18 -1.76
N PHE A 17 -23.59 -8.83 -1.31
CA PHE A 17 -23.51 -9.57 -0.05
C PHE A 17 -22.43 -8.98 0.83
N THR A 18 -22.77 -8.70 2.09
CA THR A 18 -21.83 -8.18 3.09
C THR A 18 -21.32 -9.31 3.98
N HIS A 19 -19.99 -9.47 4.04
CA HIS A 19 -19.33 -10.41 4.95
C HIS A 19 -18.55 -9.65 6.02
N VAL A 20 -18.67 -10.09 7.28
CA VAL A 20 -18.01 -9.47 8.43
C VAL A 20 -17.14 -10.51 9.11
N THR A 21 -15.85 -10.21 9.25
CA THR A 21 -14.87 -11.08 9.92
C THR A 21 -14.18 -10.32 11.05
N LYS A 22 -14.11 -10.92 12.24
CA LYS A 22 -13.40 -10.35 13.39
C LYS A 22 -11.93 -10.80 13.36
N ALA A 23 -11.01 -9.86 13.54
CA ALA A 23 -9.59 -10.17 13.68
C ALA A 23 -9.29 -10.91 15.00
N ARG A 24 -8.35 -11.85 14.96
CA ARG A 24 -7.74 -12.44 16.17
C ARG A 24 -6.81 -11.46 16.87
N GLU A 25 -6.35 -11.81 18.08
CA GLU A 25 -5.53 -10.93 18.93
C GLU A 25 -4.21 -10.52 18.28
N ASN A 26 -3.61 -11.40 17.47
CA ASN A 26 -2.35 -11.18 16.77
C ASN A 26 -2.53 -10.99 15.25
N GLU A 27 -3.75 -10.68 14.80
CA GLU A 27 -4.09 -10.53 13.39
C GLU A 27 -4.40 -9.06 13.07
N LYS A 28 -3.96 -8.61 11.90
CA LYS A 28 -4.23 -7.27 11.38
C LYS A 28 -4.59 -7.36 9.90
N PHE A 29 -5.61 -6.61 9.49
CA PHE A 29 -5.97 -6.47 8.09
C PHE A 29 -5.35 -5.21 7.50
N THR A 30 -4.75 -5.33 6.32
CA THR A 30 -4.25 -4.20 5.53
C THR A 30 -4.85 -4.32 4.13
N VAL A 31 -5.52 -3.26 3.68
CA VAL A 31 -6.05 -3.16 2.32
C VAL A 31 -5.12 -2.25 1.52
N VAL A 32 -4.65 -2.75 0.39
CA VAL A 32 -3.77 -2.04 -0.55
C VAL A 32 -4.32 -2.22 -1.96
N GLU A 33 -4.15 -1.19 -2.79
CA GLU A 33 -4.43 -1.26 -4.22
C GLU A 33 -3.13 -1.64 -4.92
N ALA A 34 -3.08 -2.83 -5.52
CA ALA A 34 -1.90 -3.35 -6.19
C ALA A 34 -2.31 -4.23 -7.37
N GLU A 35 -1.48 -4.27 -8.40
CA GLU A 35 -1.71 -5.09 -9.60
C GLU A 35 -1.23 -6.54 -9.39
N SER A 36 -0.32 -6.74 -8.43
CA SER A 36 0.25 -8.04 -8.11
C SER A 36 0.38 -8.29 -6.61
N LYS A 37 0.52 -9.57 -6.26
CA LYS A 37 0.74 -9.98 -4.87
C LYS A 37 2.08 -9.45 -4.32
N GLU A 38 3.12 -9.42 -5.14
CA GLU A 38 4.46 -8.95 -4.76
C GLU A 38 4.43 -7.44 -4.46
N GLU A 39 3.78 -6.67 -5.32
CA GLU A 39 3.57 -5.24 -5.11
C GLU A 39 2.73 -4.96 -3.86
N ALA A 40 1.67 -5.75 -3.62
CA ALA A 40 0.85 -5.62 -2.42
C ALA A 40 1.66 -5.81 -1.13
N LEU A 41 2.59 -6.76 -1.11
CA LEU A 41 3.51 -6.98 0.01
C LEU A 41 4.47 -5.81 0.17
N GLU A 42 5.07 -5.35 -0.93
CA GLU A 42 5.98 -4.21 -0.90
C GLU A 42 5.29 -2.93 -0.36
N MET A 43 4.03 -2.70 -0.74
CA MET A 43 3.22 -1.58 -0.23
C MET A 43 2.82 -1.73 1.25
N ALA A 44 2.62 -2.96 1.73
CA ALA A 44 2.30 -3.23 3.12
C ALA A 44 3.53 -3.02 4.05
N ASP A 45 4.71 -3.40 3.57
CA ASP A 45 5.97 -3.31 4.31
C ASP A 45 6.61 -1.92 4.24
N LYS A 46 6.34 -1.15 3.19
CA LYS A 46 6.82 0.23 3.06
C LYS A 46 6.30 1.10 4.22
N PRO A 47 7.17 1.77 5.00
CA PRO A 47 6.73 2.69 6.02
C PRO A 47 5.97 3.84 5.34
N LYS A 48 4.70 4.02 5.71
CA LYS A 48 3.88 5.14 5.25
C LYS A 48 4.39 6.43 5.88
N GLY A 49 5.45 6.99 5.31
CA GLY A 49 6.00 8.29 5.71
C GLY A 49 5.07 9.44 5.32
N LEU A 50 5.31 10.63 5.87
CA LEU A 50 4.56 11.87 5.54
C LEU A 50 4.43 12.11 4.02
N LEU A 51 5.45 11.73 3.25
CA LEU A 51 5.45 11.84 1.78
C LEU A 51 4.39 10.98 1.06
N SER A 52 3.83 9.94 1.72
CA SER A 52 2.74 9.11 1.15
C SER A 52 1.36 9.74 1.31
N VAL A 53 1.22 10.70 2.24
CA VAL A 53 -0.05 11.38 2.57
C VAL A 53 -0.15 12.73 1.86
N VAL A 54 0.99 13.34 1.49
CA VAL A 54 1.03 14.62 0.78
C VAL A 54 1.14 14.36 -0.74
N PRO A 55 0.16 14.83 -1.56
CA PRO A 55 0.21 14.66 -3.02
C PRO A 55 1.46 15.31 -3.64
N SER A 56 1.94 14.66 -4.68
CA SER A 56 3.34 14.46 -5.06
C SER A 56 3.92 15.46 -6.07
N SER A 57 3.55 16.74 -6.01
CA SER A 57 4.25 17.73 -6.87
C SER A 57 5.74 17.87 -6.50
N PHE A 58 6.10 17.62 -5.25
CA PHE A 58 7.50 17.57 -4.79
C PHE A 58 8.17 16.21 -5.02
N ASN A 59 7.43 15.10 -4.99
CA ASN A 59 8.01 13.75 -5.09
C ASN A 59 8.25 13.31 -6.54
N ASN A 60 7.53 13.88 -7.52
CA ASN A 60 7.68 13.56 -8.95
C ASN A 60 8.32 14.69 -9.77
N GLY A 61 8.81 15.74 -9.11
CA GLY A 61 9.47 16.87 -9.75
C GLY A 61 10.89 16.58 -10.26
N PRO A 62 11.50 17.51 -11.01
CA PRO A 62 12.85 17.33 -11.55
C PRO A 62 13.92 17.14 -10.45
N ILE A 63 13.74 17.77 -9.28
CA ILE A 63 14.66 17.68 -8.14
C ILE A 63 14.64 16.29 -7.50
N SER A 64 13.45 15.72 -7.23
CA SER A 64 13.34 14.37 -6.67
C SER A 64 13.88 13.30 -7.63
N ARG A 65 13.68 13.50 -8.94
CA ARG A 65 14.22 12.64 -9.99
C ARG A 65 15.75 12.71 -10.09
N ALA A 66 16.35 13.86 -9.83
CA ALA A 66 17.80 14.02 -9.79
C ALA A 66 18.41 13.34 -8.55
N LEU A 67 17.80 13.52 -7.37
CA LEU A 67 18.28 12.91 -6.12
C LEU A 67 18.17 11.38 -6.12
N SER A 68 17.09 10.81 -6.66
CA SER A 68 16.95 9.35 -6.78
C SER A 68 17.98 8.71 -7.72
N LYS A 69 18.49 9.45 -8.72
CA LYS A 69 19.59 8.98 -9.58
C LYS A 69 20.94 9.04 -8.88
N GLY A 70 21.17 10.03 -8.02
CA GLY A 70 22.43 10.17 -7.26
C GLY A 70 22.73 9.02 -6.30
N ASN A 71 21.69 8.38 -5.74
CA ASN A 71 21.86 7.24 -4.83
C ASN A 71 22.16 5.91 -5.53
N LYS A 72 21.93 5.78 -6.85
CA LYS A 72 22.27 4.55 -7.59
C LYS A 72 23.79 4.42 -7.79
N TYR A 73 24.47 5.52 -8.05
CA TYR A 73 25.93 5.51 -8.27
C TYR A 73 26.77 5.29 -7.01
N ARG A 74 26.19 5.37 -5.81
CA ARG A 74 26.92 5.12 -4.55
C ARG A 74 26.83 3.68 -4.05
N LYS A 75 25.83 2.91 -4.50
CA LYS A 75 25.62 1.53 -4.02
C LYS A 75 26.53 0.52 -4.71
N ASP A 76 27.08 0.89 -5.88
CA ASP A 76 27.95 0.04 -6.70
C ASP A 76 29.44 0.36 -6.50
N SER A 77 29.80 1.10 -5.44
CA SER A 77 31.18 1.55 -5.16
C SER A 77 31.84 0.85 -3.96
N GLU A 78 31.39 -0.35 -3.61
CA GLU A 78 32.04 -1.23 -2.62
C GLU A 78 32.47 -2.55 -3.28
#